data_AF-A0AAX4F5H9-F1
#
_entry.id   AF-A0AAX4F5H9-F1
#
_cell.length_a   1.000
_cell.length_b   1.000
_cell.length_c   1.000
_cell.angle_alpha   90.00
_cell.angle_beta   90.00
_cell.angle_gamma   90.00
#
_symmetry.space_group_name_H-M   'P 1'
#
loop_
_entity.id
_entity.type
_entity.pdbx_description
1 polymer ?
#
loop_
_entity_poly.entity_id
_entity_poly.type
_entity_poly.pdbx_seq_one_letter_code
_entity_poly.pdbx_strand_id
1 'polypeptide(L)'
;MLNLSNPYVVTPANYSGIYQATIQDVVQAGSPTIMRVGFIHGHPNAYFLPWGNNNFTQGEIDLNNTDIEYFFTANFSGCSLWCRIDSGNVLFRHEARTTPLAYQQHLGDGYRLIFDSNRPDVHVELREDNGEPILRNAQYYVIFAEVLRLSNLAFIGLKFHIQHVFNQKDMQSQNEIYELLSYKEVIFK
;
A
#
# COMPACT_ATOMS: atom_id res chain seq x y z
N MET A 1 3.77 -2.84 -26.07
CA MET A 1 4.93 -3.34 -25.32
C MET A 1 4.58 -3.23 -23.85
N LEU A 2 4.38 -4.36 -23.16
CA LEU A 2 4.24 -4.35 -21.70
C LEU A 2 5.62 -4.02 -21.16
N ASN A 3 5.84 -2.75 -20.82
CA ASN A 3 7.03 -2.34 -20.08
C ASN A 3 7.06 -3.23 -18.84
N LEU A 4 8.19 -3.90 -18.58
CA LEU A 4 8.47 -4.47 -17.27
C LEU A 4 8.31 -3.30 -16.30
N SER A 5 7.18 -3.26 -15.60
CA SER A 5 6.78 -2.14 -14.76
C SER A 5 7.89 -1.94 -13.74
N ASN A 6 8.56 -0.78 -13.76
CA ASN A 6 9.50 -0.48 -12.69
C ASN A 6 8.74 -0.65 -11.37
N PRO A 7 9.35 -1.29 -10.38
CA PRO A 7 8.66 -1.50 -9.12
C PRO A 7 8.38 -0.14 -8.48
N TYR A 8 7.11 0.12 -8.18
CA TYR A 8 6.71 1.31 -7.45
C TYR A 8 7.14 1.19 -5.98
N VAL A 9 7.40 2.29 -5.28
CA VAL A 9 7.49 2.37 -3.83
C VAL A 9 6.70 3.59 -3.42
N VAL A 10 5.70 3.40 -2.55
CA VAL A 10 4.76 4.46 -2.19
C VAL A 10 5.22 5.12 -0.90
N THR A 11 5.31 6.45 -0.90
CA THR A 11 5.50 7.19 0.36
C THR A 11 4.17 7.61 0.95
N PRO A 12 3.90 7.35 2.24
CA PRO A 12 2.59 7.59 2.83
C PRO A 12 2.20 9.07 2.78
N ALA A 13 0.90 9.33 2.58
CA ALA A 13 0.35 10.67 2.78
C ALA A 13 0.06 10.93 4.26
N ASN A 14 -0.03 12.21 4.65
CA ASN A 14 -0.19 12.61 6.05
C ASN A 14 -1.65 12.62 6.54
N TYR A 15 -2.63 12.55 5.63
CA TYR A 15 -4.05 12.60 5.97
C TYR A 15 -4.85 11.62 5.11
N SER A 16 -6.02 11.22 5.57
CA SER A 16 -6.98 10.47 4.75
C SER A 16 -7.59 11.37 3.68
N GLY A 17 -7.73 10.84 2.46
CA GLY A 17 -8.51 11.53 1.44
C GLY A 17 -8.01 11.26 0.04
N ILE A 18 -8.46 12.13 -0.86
CA ILE A 18 -8.17 12.06 -2.29
C ILE A 18 -6.92 12.89 -2.60
N TYR A 19 -6.01 12.28 -3.36
CA TYR A 19 -4.70 12.80 -3.74
C TYR A 19 -4.45 12.61 -5.23
N GLN A 20 -3.52 13.41 -5.75
CA GLN A 20 -2.84 13.10 -6.99
C GLN A 20 -1.61 12.27 -6.66
N ALA A 21 -1.56 11.05 -7.19
CA ALA A 21 -0.34 10.26 -7.20
C ALA A 21 0.60 10.83 -8.27
N THR A 22 1.82 11.16 -7.86
CA THR A 22 2.92 11.58 -8.73
C THR A 22 4.01 10.53 -8.71
N ILE A 23 4.52 10.17 -9.88
CA ILE A 23 5.58 9.18 -10.02
C ILE A 23 6.90 9.94 -10.22
N GLN A 24 7.89 9.64 -9.38
CA GLN A 24 9.24 10.15 -9.47
C GLN A 24 10.20 8.99 -9.67
N ASP A 25 11.08 9.08 -10.66
CA ASP A 25 12.12 8.08 -10.86
C ASP A 25 13.17 8.19 -9.76
N VAL A 26 13.48 7.07 -9.12
CA VAL A 26 14.61 6.92 -8.21
C VAL A 26 15.66 6.09 -8.92
N VAL A 27 16.66 6.78 -9.47
CA VAL A 27 17.82 6.14 -10.10
C VAL A 27 18.89 5.94 -9.04
N GLN A 28 19.16 4.68 -8.69
CA GLN A 28 20.34 4.32 -7.91
C GLN A 28 21.47 3.93 -8.87
N ALA A 29 22.70 4.36 -8.59
CA ALA A 29 23.87 3.91 -9.34
C ALA A 29 24.06 2.39 -9.15
N GLY A 30 23.95 1.61 -10.23
CA GLY A 30 24.25 0.18 -10.23
C GLY A 30 23.11 -0.76 -9.81
N SER A 31 21.86 -0.28 -9.72
CA SER A 31 20.68 -1.09 -9.39
C SER A 31 19.51 -0.78 -10.34
N PRO A 32 18.46 -1.63 -10.42
CA PRO A 32 17.29 -1.30 -11.23
C PRO A 32 16.64 0.00 -10.75
N THR A 33 16.16 0.81 -11.70
CA THR A 33 15.38 2.02 -11.38
C THR A 33 14.10 1.61 -10.64
N ILE A 34 13.86 2.23 -9.48
CA ILE A 34 12.63 2.08 -8.71
C ILE A 34 11.83 3.37 -8.88
N MET A 35 10.51 3.25 -9.03
CA MET A 35 9.64 4.42 -9.14
C MET A 35 9.08 4.77 -7.76
N ARG A 36 9.32 5.97 -7.24
CA ARG A 36 8.67 6.43 -6.02
C ARG A 36 7.34 7.11 -6.35
N VAL A 37 6.28 6.72 -5.66
CA VAL A 37 4.98 7.41 -5.72
C VAL A 37 4.90 8.40 -4.55
N GLY A 38 4.84 9.69 -4.89
CA GLY A 38 4.51 10.78 -3.98
C GLY A 38 3.06 11.22 -4.11
N PHE A 39 2.53 11.89 -3.10
CA PHE A 39 1.16 12.40 -3.11
C PHE A 39 1.13 13.92 -3.07
N ILE A 40 0.35 14.52 -3.97
CA ILE A 40 0.02 15.95 -3.95
C ILE A 40 -1.46 16.08 -3.58
N HIS A 41 -1.75 16.89 -2.56
CA HIS A 41 -3.12 17.12 -2.12
C HIS A 41 -3.89 18.00 -3.11
N GLY A 42 -5.17 17.71 -3.36
CA GLY A 42 -6.08 18.60 -4.09
C GLY A 42 -6.46 18.21 -5.52
N HIS A 43 -6.04 17.04 -6.02
CA HIS A 43 -6.43 16.53 -7.35
C HIS A 43 -6.85 15.05 -7.28
N PRO A 44 -7.89 14.60 -7.99
CA PRO A 44 -8.44 13.26 -7.80
C PRO A 44 -7.94 12.24 -8.83
N ASN A 45 -6.96 11.42 -8.45
CA ASN A 45 -6.77 10.10 -9.09
C ASN A 45 -6.40 8.99 -8.11
N ALA A 46 -6.18 9.31 -6.84
CA ALA A 46 -5.79 8.35 -5.81
C ALA A 46 -6.54 8.57 -4.50
N TYR A 47 -6.85 7.49 -3.78
CA TYR A 47 -7.32 7.52 -2.40
C TYR A 47 -6.24 6.99 -1.47
N PHE A 48 -5.95 7.70 -0.38
CA PHE A 48 -5.03 7.24 0.66
C PHE A 48 -5.77 6.92 1.96
N LEU A 49 -5.58 5.68 2.44
CA LEU A 49 -6.01 5.21 3.74
C LEU A 49 -4.85 5.25 4.75
N PRO A 50 -4.81 6.24 5.67
CA PRO A 50 -3.78 6.32 6.70
C PRO A 50 -3.93 5.15 7.68
N TRP A 51 -2.85 4.87 8.39
CA TRP A 51 -2.91 4.10 9.63
C TRP A 51 -3.31 5.02 10.79
N GLY A 52 -4.28 4.60 11.58
CA GLY A 52 -4.82 5.37 12.70
C GLY A 52 -5.34 4.49 13.84
N ASN A 53 -5.38 5.08 15.03
CA ASN A 53 -6.04 4.57 16.24
C ASN A 53 -5.49 3.25 16.83
N ASN A 54 -4.31 2.78 16.40
CA ASN A 54 -3.63 1.57 16.91
C ASN A 54 -4.48 0.28 16.89
N ASN A 55 -5.62 0.28 16.21
CA ASN A 55 -6.56 -0.83 16.18
C ASN A 55 -7.03 -1.08 14.74
N PHE A 56 -7.74 -0.13 14.14
CA PHE A 56 -8.03 -0.16 12.72
C PHE A 56 -8.35 1.23 12.16
N THR A 57 -8.21 1.36 10.86
CA THR A 57 -8.72 2.46 10.05
C THR A 57 -9.49 1.89 8.87
N GLN A 58 -10.63 2.51 8.56
CA GLN A 58 -11.49 2.13 7.47
C GLN A 58 -11.64 3.28 6.48
N GLY A 59 -11.59 2.95 5.20
CA GLY A 59 -11.85 3.86 4.09
C GLY A 59 -12.96 3.32 3.21
N GLU A 60 -13.68 4.23 2.57
CA GLU A 60 -14.73 3.92 1.62
C GLU A 60 -14.50 4.73 0.35
N ILE A 61 -14.62 4.06 -0.80
CA ILE A 61 -14.55 4.68 -2.12
C ILE A 61 -15.86 4.40 -2.84
N ASP A 62 -16.59 5.45 -3.19
CA ASP A 62 -17.75 5.37 -4.09
C ASP A 62 -17.24 5.33 -5.54
N LEU A 63 -17.36 4.17 -6.17
CA LEU A 63 -16.88 3.93 -7.54
C LEU A 63 -17.77 4.58 -8.60
N ASN A 64 -18.98 5.01 -8.25
CA ASN A 64 -19.91 5.68 -9.17
C ASN A 64 -19.64 7.18 -9.26
N ASN A 65 -19.20 7.79 -8.15
CA ASN A 65 -19.02 9.23 -8.05
C ASN A 65 -17.55 9.68 -8.00
N THR A 66 -16.61 8.74 -7.93
CA THR A 66 -15.19 9.06 -7.87
C THR A 66 -14.39 8.38 -8.98
N ASP A 67 -13.73 9.19 -9.80
CA ASP A 67 -12.76 8.73 -10.80
C ASP A 67 -11.39 8.55 -10.13
N ILE A 68 -11.31 7.57 -9.23
CA ILE A 68 -10.06 7.14 -8.61
C ILE A 68 -9.47 6.01 -9.46
N GLU A 69 -8.21 6.17 -9.83
CA GLU A 69 -7.40 5.17 -10.52
C GLU A 69 -6.65 4.29 -9.50
N TYR A 70 -6.29 4.84 -8.34
CA TYR A 70 -5.43 4.16 -7.38
C TYR A 70 -5.94 4.21 -5.94
N PHE A 71 -5.77 3.12 -5.21
CA PHE A 71 -5.89 3.06 -3.74
C PHE A 71 -4.50 2.86 -3.13
N PHE A 72 -4.20 3.57 -2.05
CA PHE A 72 -2.96 3.44 -1.31
C PHE A 72 -3.24 3.35 0.19
N THR A 73 -2.38 2.69 0.93
CA THR A 73 -2.47 2.65 2.38
C THR A 73 -1.09 2.72 3.03
N ALA A 74 -1.06 3.04 4.33
CA ALA A 74 0.15 3.10 5.12
C ALA A 74 0.93 1.76 5.14
N ASN A 75 2.22 1.85 5.46
CA ASN A 75 3.12 0.70 5.53
C ASN A 75 2.64 -0.36 6.53
N PHE A 76 2.83 -1.63 6.19
CA PHE A 76 2.43 -2.76 7.01
C PHE A 76 3.57 -3.23 7.90
N SER A 77 3.34 -3.19 9.21
CA SER A 77 4.19 -3.79 10.24
C SER A 77 3.30 -4.40 11.33
N GLY A 78 2.97 -5.69 11.20
CA GLY A 78 2.04 -6.38 12.10
C GLY A 78 0.55 -6.11 11.84
N CYS A 79 0.21 -5.55 10.67
CA CYS A 79 -1.15 -5.23 10.24
C CYS A 79 -1.70 -6.19 9.17
N SER A 80 -3.00 -6.09 8.90
CA SER A 80 -3.72 -6.84 7.88
C SER A 80 -4.65 -5.91 7.07
N LEU A 81 -4.77 -6.16 5.76
CA LEU A 81 -5.61 -5.40 4.83
C LEU A 81 -6.78 -6.26 4.37
N TRP A 82 -7.97 -5.73 4.56
CA TRP A 82 -9.23 -6.34 4.17
C TRP A 82 -9.98 -5.45 3.18
N CYS A 83 -10.70 -6.08 2.25
CA CYS A 83 -11.48 -5.40 1.23
C CYS A 83 -12.86 -6.04 1.08
N ARG A 84 -13.89 -5.21 0.90
CA ARG A 84 -15.27 -5.61 0.60
C ARG A 84 -15.85 -4.71 -0.49
N ILE A 85 -16.79 -5.21 -1.27
CA ILE A 85 -17.55 -4.43 -2.26
C ILE A 85 -19.02 -4.50 -1.87
N ASP A 86 -19.63 -3.33 -1.68
CA ASP A 86 -21.05 -3.18 -1.38
C ASP A 86 -21.68 -2.22 -2.39
N SER A 87 -22.53 -2.73 -3.29
CA SER A 87 -23.41 -1.90 -4.14
C SER A 87 -22.77 -0.69 -4.82
N GLY A 88 -21.54 -0.85 -5.34
CA GLY A 88 -20.80 0.23 -6.01
C GLY A 88 -19.79 0.98 -5.13
N ASN A 89 -19.71 0.64 -3.85
CA ASN A 89 -18.69 1.14 -2.94
C ASN A 89 -17.65 0.06 -2.65
N VAL A 90 -16.39 0.46 -2.54
CA VAL A 90 -15.33 -0.39 -2.01
C VAL A 90 -15.00 0.05 -0.60
N LEU A 91 -15.05 -0.88 0.33
CA LEU A 91 -14.65 -0.66 1.71
C LEU A 91 -13.30 -1.34 1.95
N PHE A 92 -12.34 -0.55 2.43
CA PHE A 92 -11.01 -1.00 2.81
C PHE A 92 -10.87 -0.91 4.32
N ARG A 93 -10.28 -1.92 4.92
CA ARG A 93 -9.97 -1.95 6.34
C ARG A 93 -8.52 -2.34 6.54
N HIS A 94 -7.72 -1.37 6.99
CA HIS A 94 -6.37 -1.60 7.48
C HIS A 94 -6.48 -1.76 8.99
N GLU A 95 -6.17 -2.93 9.51
CA GLU A 95 -6.24 -3.21 10.95
C GLU A 95 -4.93 -3.77 11.49
N ALA A 96 -4.74 -3.61 12.80
CA ALA A 96 -3.71 -4.30 13.55
C ALA A 96 -3.98 -5.80 13.46
N ARG A 97 -2.97 -6.60 13.84
CA ARG A 97 -3.01 -8.07 13.83
C ARG A 97 -4.40 -8.64 14.01
N THR A 98 -4.95 -9.20 12.94
CA THR A 98 -6.27 -9.82 12.98
C THR A 98 -6.23 -11.04 13.90
N THR A 99 -7.10 -11.05 14.91
CA THR A 99 -7.27 -12.22 15.77
C THR A 99 -8.07 -13.30 15.03
N PRO A 100 -7.96 -14.59 15.39
CA PRO A 100 -8.76 -15.64 14.76
C PRO A 100 -10.28 -15.39 14.81
N LEU A 101 -10.77 -14.78 15.90
CA LEU A 101 -12.18 -14.40 16.04
C LEU A 101 -12.56 -13.28 15.06
N ALA A 102 -11.77 -12.20 15.02
CA ALA A 102 -12.00 -11.09 14.10
C ALA A 102 -11.92 -11.55 12.63
N TYR A 103 -11.02 -12.47 12.32
CA TYR A 103 -10.90 -13.08 11.00
C TYR A 103 -12.22 -13.72 10.57
N GLN A 104 -12.83 -14.55 11.42
CA GLN A 104 -14.10 -15.19 11.11
C GLN A 104 -15.25 -14.19 11.00
N GLN A 105 -15.24 -13.15 11.85
CA GLN A 105 -16.21 -12.08 11.78
C GLN A 105 -16.12 -11.32 10.44
N HIS A 106 -14.90 -10.96 10.00
CA HIS A 106 -14.68 -10.28 8.71
C HIS A 106 -15.19 -11.10 7.53
N LEU A 107 -14.95 -12.40 7.53
CA LEU A 107 -15.50 -13.30 6.51
C LEU A 107 -17.03 -13.31 6.53
N GLY A 108 -17.65 -13.35 7.72
CA GLY A 108 -19.11 -13.27 7.88
C GLY A 108 -19.69 -11.93 7.42
N ASP A 109 -18.94 -10.85 7.61
CA ASP A 109 -19.29 -9.48 7.17
C ASP A 109 -18.98 -9.27 5.67
N GLY A 110 -18.50 -10.28 4.95
CA GLY A 110 -18.25 -10.24 3.50
C GLY A 110 -16.90 -9.67 3.08
N TYR A 111 -15.99 -9.38 4.02
CA TYR A 111 -14.64 -8.97 3.70
C TYR A 111 -13.80 -10.14 3.17
N ARG A 112 -12.87 -9.83 2.27
CA ARG A 112 -11.79 -10.74 1.87
C ARG A 112 -10.45 -10.19 2.35
N LEU A 113 -9.61 -11.09 2.85
CA LEU A 113 -8.23 -10.77 3.22
C LEU A 113 -7.40 -10.55 1.95
N ILE A 114 -6.81 -9.38 1.81
CA ILE A 114 -5.88 -9.05 0.73
C ILE A 114 -4.46 -9.41 1.14
N PHE A 115 -4.07 -9.01 2.34
CA PHE A 115 -2.73 -9.25 2.87
C PHE A 115 -2.74 -9.29 4.39
N ASP A 116 -1.96 -10.18 4.98
CA ASP A 116 -1.72 -10.21 6.42
C ASP A 116 -0.21 -10.32 6.65
N SER A 117 0.36 -9.31 7.31
CA SER A 117 1.80 -9.27 7.59
C SER A 117 2.21 -10.19 8.74
N ASN A 118 1.26 -10.85 9.41
CA ASN A 118 1.53 -11.82 10.48
C ASN A 118 1.72 -13.25 9.98
N ARG A 119 1.59 -13.49 8.67
CA ARG A 119 1.76 -14.83 8.14
C ARG A 119 3.23 -15.29 8.27
N PRO A 120 3.50 -16.59 8.48
CA PRO A 120 4.86 -17.10 8.64
C PRO A 120 5.77 -16.86 7.44
N ASP A 121 5.20 -16.65 6.24
CA ASP A 121 5.91 -16.38 4.99
C ASP A 121 6.16 -14.88 4.73
N VAL A 122 5.83 -14.01 5.68
CA VAL A 122 6.04 -12.56 5.59
C VAL A 122 7.23 -12.17 6.46
N HIS A 123 8.12 -11.36 5.89
CA HIS A 123 9.28 -10.82 6.60
C HIS A 123 9.07 -9.33 6.90
N VAL A 124 8.97 -8.97 8.18
CA VAL A 124 8.99 -7.58 8.64
C VAL A 124 10.12 -7.44 9.64
N GLU A 125 11.02 -6.50 9.40
CA GLU A 125 12.19 -6.31 10.26
C GLU A 125 12.47 -4.80 10.42
N LEU A 126 12.41 -4.33 11.66
CA LEU A 126 13.00 -3.05 12.03
C LEU A 126 14.38 -3.37 12.61
N ARG A 127 15.43 -3.03 11.86
CA ARG A 127 16.79 -3.20 12.37
C ARG A 127 17.14 -1.98 13.20
N GLU A 128 17.27 -2.18 14.51
CA GLU A 128 17.94 -1.20 15.35
C GLU A 128 19.44 -1.23 15.03
N ASP A 129 20.05 -0.05 15.01
CA ASP A 129 21.40 0.16 14.52
C ASP A 129 22.42 -0.71 15.24
N ASN A 130 23.26 -1.42 14.49
CA ASN A 130 24.36 -2.23 15.01
C ASN A 130 25.57 -1.37 15.47
N GLY A 131 25.34 -0.11 15.85
CA GLY A 131 26.37 0.83 16.35
C GLY A 131 26.74 1.99 15.43
N GLU A 132 26.09 2.17 14.27
CA GLU A 132 26.28 3.30 13.35
C GLU A 132 25.11 4.29 13.48
N PRO A 133 25.12 5.30 14.39
CA PRO A 133 23.94 6.09 14.80
C PRO A 133 23.25 6.93 13.69
N ILE A 134 23.68 6.80 12.45
CA ILE A 134 23.28 7.62 11.31
C ILE A 134 22.38 6.84 10.34
N LEU A 135 22.38 5.50 10.33
CA LEU A 135 21.69 4.72 9.29
C LEU A 135 20.55 3.84 9.82
N ARG A 136 19.31 4.24 9.58
CA ARG A 136 18.15 3.41 9.93
C ARG A 136 17.75 2.49 8.79
N ASN A 137 17.65 1.20 9.08
CA ASN A 137 17.24 0.18 8.12
C ASN A 137 15.89 -0.42 8.51
N ALA A 138 15.00 -0.57 7.53
CA ALA A 138 13.68 -1.16 7.73
C ALA A 138 13.26 -2.03 6.55
N GLN A 139 12.57 -3.13 6.85
CA GLN A 139 11.86 -3.98 5.90
C GLN A 139 10.38 -3.98 6.23
N TYR A 140 9.55 -3.59 5.27
CA TYR A 140 8.10 -3.50 5.44
C TYR A 140 7.36 -3.73 4.13
N TYR A 141 6.05 -3.92 4.23
CA TYR A 141 5.20 -4.07 3.05
C TYR A 141 4.48 -2.78 2.71
N VAL A 142 4.50 -2.45 1.41
CA VAL A 142 3.72 -1.38 0.80
C VAL A 142 2.63 -2.03 -0.04
N ILE A 143 1.40 -1.54 0.09
CA ILE A 143 0.27 -2.07 -0.66
C ILE A 143 -0.49 -0.93 -1.31
N PHE A 144 -0.74 -1.08 -2.60
CA PHE A 144 -1.62 -0.22 -3.36
C PHE A 144 -2.52 -1.06 -4.27
N ALA A 145 -3.55 -0.45 -4.85
CA ALA A 145 -4.40 -1.10 -5.82
C ALA A 145 -4.69 -0.19 -7.02
N GLU A 146 -4.78 -0.77 -8.20
CA GLU A 146 -5.31 -0.14 -9.40
C GLU A 146 -6.81 -0.46 -9.51
N VAL A 147 -7.62 0.56 -9.76
CA VAL A 147 -9.05 0.38 -10.05
C VAL A 147 -9.19 0.00 -11.52
N LEU A 148 -9.56 -1.25 -11.77
CA LEU A 148 -9.75 -1.75 -13.12
C LEU A 148 -11.14 -1.35 -13.62
N ARG A 149 -11.17 -0.63 -14.74
CA ARG A 149 -12.41 -0.22 -15.42
C ARG A 149 -12.38 -0.64 -16.88
N LEU A 150 -13.57 -0.83 -17.45
CA LEU A 150 -13.76 -0.92 -18.89
C LEU A 150 -13.62 0.48 -19.53
N SER A 151 -13.52 0.53 -20.85
CA SER A 151 -13.45 1.81 -21.59
C SER A 151 -14.68 2.71 -21.41
N ASN A 152 -15.82 2.14 -20.98
CA ASN A 152 -17.03 2.89 -20.60
C ASN A 152 -17.06 3.26 -19.11
N LEU A 153 -15.92 3.19 -18.41
CA LEU A 153 -15.73 3.46 -16.99
C LEU A 153 -16.43 2.49 -16.02
N ALA A 154 -17.07 1.42 -16.52
CA ALA A 154 -17.66 0.41 -15.65
C ALA A 154 -16.57 -0.34 -14.86
N PHE A 155 -16.75 -0.45 -13.55
CA PHE A 155 -15.83 -1.14 -12.65
C PHE A 155 -15.76 -2.65 -12.97
N ILE A 156 -14.54 -3.19 -12.98
CA ILE A 156 -14.23 -4.61 -13.21
C ILE A 156 -13.71 -5.27 -11.92
N GLY A 157 -12.90 -4.54 -11.16
CA GLY A 157 -12.19 -5.09 -10.02
C GLY A 157 -11.09 -4.18 -9.51
N LEU A 158 -10.35 -4.65 -8.53
CA LEU A 158 -9.15 -4.02 -7.99
C LEU A 158 -7.97 -4.95 -8.24
N LYS A 159 -6.87 -4.40 -8.74
CA LYS A 159 -5.59 -5.11 -8.83
C LYS A 159 -4.69 -4.61 -7.72
N PHE A 160 -4.54 -5.38 -6.66
CA PHE A 160 -3.62 -5.08 -5.57
C PHE A 160 -2.20 -5.46 -5.93
N HIS A 161 -1.29 -4.56 -5.58
CA HIS A 161 0.15 -4.66 -5.71
C HIS A 161 0.73 -4.69 -4.30
N ILE A 162 1.34 -5.80 -3.93
CA ILE A 162 1.91 -6.05 -2.60
C ILE A 162 3.43 -6.12 -2.77
N GLN A 163 4.13 -5.18 -2.16
CA GLN A 163 5.56 -4.98 -2.33
C GLN A 163 6.27 -5.13 -1.00
N HIS A 164 7.27 -6.00 -0.95
CA HIS A 164 8.20 -6.05 0.18
C HIS A 164 9.37 -5.12 -0.13
N VAL A 165 9.58 -4.13 0.72
CA VAL A 165 10.52 -3.03 0.47
C VAL A 165 11.55 -2.99 1.60
N PHE A 166 12.82 -2.91 1.22
CA PHE A 166 13.88 -2.46 2.09
C PHE A 166 14.05 -0.95 1.96
N ASN A 167 14.19 -0.26 3.09
CA ASN A 167 14.49 1.15 3.15
C ASN A 167 15.69 1.38 4.07
N GLN A 168 16.64 2.16 3.58
CA GLN A 168 17.75 2.70 4.36
C GLN A 168 17.63 4.22 4.38
N LYS A 169 17.57 4.79 5.58
CA LYS A 169 17.50 6.23 5.79
C LYS A 169 18.74 6.74 6.49
N ASP A 170 19.43 7.67 5.86
CA ASP A 170 20.46 8.48 6.50
C ASP A 170 19.78 9.57 7.34
N MET A 171 19.96 9.49 8.65
CA MET A 171 19.34 10.38 9.63
C MET A 171 19.98 11.78 9.62
N GLN A 172 21.19 11.95 9.10
CA GLN A 172 21.87 13.24 8.97
C GLN A 172 21.48 13.95 7.67
N SER A 173 21.55 13.27 6.53
CA SER A 173 21.23 13.87 5.23
C SER A 173 19.75 13.80 4.87
N GLN A 174 18.95 13.01 5.60
CA GLN A 174 17.56 12.66 5.27
C GLN A 174 17.39 11.93 3.93
N ASN A 175 18.50 11.49 3.33
CA ASN A 175 18.46 10.69 2.10
C ASN A 175 17.93 9.30 2.40
N GLU A 176 17.06 8.82 1.53
CA GLU A 176 16.43 7.51 1.65
C GLU A 176 16.77 6.69 0.41
N ILE A 177 17.25 5.48 0.64
CA ILE A 177 17.46 4.45 -0.37
C ILE A 177 16.36 3.42 -0.21
N TYR A 178 15.84 2.94 -1.33
CA TYR A 178 14.80 1.93 -1.38
C TYR A 178 15.24 0.78 -2.27
N GLU A 179 14.87 -0.43 -1.90
CA GLU A 179 15.08 -1.64 -2.70
C GLU A 179 13.81 -2.49 -2.66
N LEU A 180 13.36 -2.97 -3.83
CA LEU A 180 12.26 -3.93 -3.91
C LEU A 180 12.81 -5.34 -3.66
N LEU A 181 12.41 -5.96 -2.56
CA LEU A 181 12.81 -7.31 -2.20
C LEU A 181 11.91 -8.38 -2.82
N SER A 182 10.60 -8.12 -2.89
CA SER A 182 9.65 -9.02 -3.56
C SER A 182 8.37 -8.30 -3.97
N TYR A 183 7.64 -8.91 -4.91
CA TYR A 183 6.42 -8.35 -5.48
C TYR A 183 5.37 -9.44 -5.72
N LYS A 184 4.12 -9.13 -5.39
CA LYS A 184 2.96 -10.00 -5.61
C LYS A 184 1.77 -9.18 -6.07
N GLU A 185 0.96 -9.77 -6.94
CA GLU A 185 -0.32 -9.20 -7.38
C GLU A 185 -1.50 -10.04 -6.85
N VAL A 186 -2.59 -9.36 -6.51
CA VAL A 186 -3.87 -9.99 -6.14
C VAL A 186 -5.00 -9.26 -6.85
N ILE A 187 -5.76 -9.97 -7.67
CA ILE A 187 -6.95 -9.39 -8.33
C ILE A 187 -8.17 -9.71 -7.48
N PHE A 188 -8.91 -8.67 -7.12
CA PHE A 188 -10.15 -8.75 -6.36
C PHE A 188 -11.31 -8.29 -7.25
N LYS A 189 -12.35 -9.13 -7.31
CA LYS A 189 -13.57 -8.95 -8.11
C LYS A 189 -14.78 -9.26 -7.25
#